data_AF-A0A6A6FYG6-F1
#
_entry.id   AF-A0A6A6FYG6-F1
#
_cell.length_a   1.000
_cell.length_b   1.000
_cell.length_c   1.000
_cell.angle_alpha   90.00
_cell.angle_beta   90.00
_cell.angle_gamma   90.00
#
_symmetry.space_group_name_H-M   'P 1'
#
loop_
_entity.id
_entity.type
_entity.pdbx_description
1 polymer ?
#
loop_
_entity_poly.entity_id
_entity_poly.type
_entity_poly.pdbx_seq_one_letter_code
_entity_poly.pdbx_strand_id
1 'polypeptide(L)'
;EDDLYRTSTQYKLWSFSQDELASLRASTNTAAVERAKSYLSDTSPCLNLTEEVRLIQRYCEQVRSTCDFFKWGINVKATAVQYLKRFYLTNSAMTYPPKEIYKSVLFLASKTEGVHMTLGEFARRIKSNQEDILAPEYKIIQSLRFTLDVRQPFRGLRGALMELLNIADGSASILPNTPPSPADLQQSLSSLPPPSSPSYAPPSTLSPWKPTQPLPDRCHAAYASARLALDAPALLTDVYFLFTPPQLYLSALLLADQPTLEFYLSLKIPPASPDRPSSSDLLAQIKETLTSCAIMLASHETNPVMTKDERAALEERLDKCRDPSTRDLVGMSK
;
A
#
# COMPACT_ATOMS: atom_id res chain seq x y z
N GLU A 1 6.51 11.03 17.91
CA GLU A 1 6.29 9.82 17.10
C GLU A 1 6.87 9.97 15.70
N ASP A 2 6.75 11.14 15.08
CA ASP A 2 7.33 11.44 13.76
C ASP A 2 8.82 11.13 13.66
N ASP A 3 9.63 11.58 14.62
CA ASP A 3 11.08 11.32 14.60
C ASP A 3 11.40 9.82 14.67
N LEU A 4 10.62 9.06 15.44
CA LEU A 4 10.76 7.61 15.48
C LEU A 4 10.47 6.99 14.11
N TYR A 5 9.42 7.44 13.41
CA TYR A 5 9.15 6.98 12.05
C TYR A 5 10.28 7.37 11.08
N ARG A 6 10.84 8.59 11.21
CA ARG A 6 11.99 9.04 10.40
C ARG A 6 13.25 8.19 10.61
N THR A 7 13.40 7.54 11.76
CA THR A 7 14.50 6.59 11.97
C THR A 7 14.32 5.25 11.24
N SER A 8 13.10 4.91 10.83
CA SER A 8 12.78 3.63 10.18
C SER A 8 13.43 3.49 8.81
N THR A 9 13.67 2.24 8.42
CA THR A 9 14.17 1.89 7.08
C THR A 9 13.17 2.24 5.99
N GLN A 10 11.86 2.15 6.27
CA GLN A 10 10.82 2.54 5.33
C GLN A 10 10.89 4.01 4.95
N TYR A 11 11.07 4.90 5.93
CA TYR A 11 11.23 6.33 5.64
C TYR A 11 12.53 6.61 4.89
N LYS A 12 13.65 6.09 5.40
CA LYS A 12 14.99 6.40 4.88
C LYS A 12 15.28 5.87 3.49
N LEU A 13 14.68 4.73 3.11
CA LEU A 13 15.05 3.99 1.89
C LEU A 13 13.89 3.81 0.91
N TRP A 14 12.64 3.98 1.36
CA TRP A 14 11.44 3.64 0.60
C TRP A 14 10.34 4.70 0.67
N SER A 15 10.70 5.95 0.98
CA SER A 15 9.81 7.10 0.87
C SER A 15 10.44 8.08 -0.11
N PHE A 16 9.68 8.51 -1.10
CA PHE A 16 10.15 9.29 -2.25
C PHE A 16 9.18 10.43 -2.56
N SER A 17 9.67 11.46 -3.23
CA SER A 17 8.78 12.35 -3.99
C SER A 17 8.25 11.63 -5.23
N GLN A 18 7.19 12.18 -5.84
CA GLN A 18 6.60 11.62 -7.05
C GLN A 18 7.61 11.63 -8.22
N ASP A 19 8.40 12.70 -8.33
CA ASP A 19 9.42 12.87 -9.38
C ASP A 19 10.60 11.92 -9.18
N GLU A 20 11.04 11.73 -7.93
CA GLU A 20 12.10 10.76 -7.59
C GLU A 20 11.68 9.33 -7.94
N LEU A 21 10.44 8.95 -7.60
CA LEU A 21 9.91 7.63 -7.91
C LEU A 21 9.80 7.39 -9.43
N ALA A 22 9.31 8.38 -10.17
CA ALA A 22 9.23 8.31 -11.63
C ALA A 22 10.62 8.21 -12.27
N SER A 23 11.57 9.02 -11.80
CA SER A 23 12.96 9.02 -12.27
C SER A 23 13.66 7.69 -11.99
N LEU A 24 13.44 7.10 -10.82
CA LEU A 24 14.03 5.82 -10.43
C LEU A 24 13.55 4.68 -11.34
N ARG A 25 12.25 4.64 -11.65
CA ARG A 25 11.68 3.66 -12.58
C ARG A 25 12.20 3.86 -14.00
N ALA A 26 12.24 5.10 -14.49
CA ALA A 26 12.75 5.43 -15.82
C ALA A 26 14.24 5.06 -15.96
N SER A 27 15.05 5.35 -14.94
CA SER A 27 16.46 4.99 -14.90
C SER A 27 16.66 3.47 -14.92
N THR A 28 15.88 2.73 -14.12
CA THR A 28 15.94 1.26 -14.07
C THR A 28 15.56 0.61 -15.40
N ASN A 29 14.48 1.07 -16.03
CA ASN A 29 14.05 0.59 -17.35
C ASN A 29 15.13 0.92 -18.41
N THR A 30 15.62 2.16 -18.45
CA THR A 30 16.65 2.59 -19.41
C THR A 30 17.93 1.75 -19.28
N ALA A 31 18.43 1.54 -18.06
CA ALA A 31 19.61 0.72 -17.82
C ALA A 31 19.41 -0.75 -18.23
N ALA A 32 18.18 -1.27 -18.11
CA ALA A 32 17.85 -2.62 -18.57
C ALA A 32 17.78 -2.70 -20.10
N VAL A 33 17.18 -1.72 -20.78
CA VAL A 33 17.19 -1.63 -22.25
C VAL A 33 18.60 -1.47 -22.79
N GLU A 34 19.45 -0.68 -22.14
CA GLU A 34 20.87 -0.53 -22.51
C GLU A 34 21.64 -1.84 -22.37
N ARG A 35 21.43 -2.58 -21.28
CA ARG A 35 21.99 -3.93 -21.14
C ARG A 35 21.46 -4.86 -22.23
N ALA A 36 20.19 -4.77 -22.60
CA ALA A 36 19.60 -5.58 -23.67
C ALA A 36 20.27 -5.38 -25.03
N LYS A 37 20.77 -4.17 -25.33
CA LYS A 37 21.54 -3.90 -26.56
C LYS A 37 22.84 -4.68 -26.65
N SER A 38 23.40 -5.16 -25.53
CA SER A 38 24.65 -5.93 -25.53
C SER A 38 24.47 -7.37 -26.02
N TYR A 39 23.27 -7.93 -25.89
CA TYR A 39 22.97 -9.32 -26.23
C TYR A 39 21.84 -9.49 -27.27
N LEU A 40 21.15 -8.41 -27.65
CA LEU A 40 20.13 -8.39 -28.71
C LEU A 40 20.58 -7.49 -29.86
N SER A 41 20.42 -7.97 -31.09
CA SER A 41 20.61 -7.17 -32.30
C SER A 41 19.47 -6.19 -32.55
N ASP A 42 18.26 -6.52 -32.08
CA ASP A 42 17.06 -5.68 -32.19
C ASP A 42 16.40 -5.56 -30.80
N THR A 43 16.28 -4.33 -30.30
CA THR A 43 15.63 -4.03 -29.02
C THR A 43 14.15 -3.68 -29.14
N SER A 44 13.60 -3.67 -30.36
CA SER A 44 12.17 -3.44 -30.60
C SER A 44 11.21 -4.30 -29.76
N PRO A 45 11.50 -5.57 -29.41
CA PRO A 45 10.61 -6.35 -28.55
C PRO A 45 10.69 -6.00 -27.05
N CYS A 46 11.67 -5.20 -26.61
CA CYS A 46 11.86 -4.84 -25.20
C CYS A 46 10.65 -4.08 -24.64
N LEU A 47 10.45 -4.20 -23.32
CA LEU A 47 9.35 -3.52 -22.65
C LEU A 47 9.67 -2.03 -22.46
N ASN A 48 8.72 -1.18 -22.82
CA ASN A 48 8.78 0.22 -22.40
C ASN A 48 8.37 0.37 -20.92
N LEU A 49 8.67 1.52 -20.33
CA LEU A 49 8.38 1.80 -18.92
C LEU A 49 6.90 1.57 -18.56
N THR A 50 5.97 2.02 -19.41
CA THR A 50 4.53 1.89 -19.16
C THR A 50 4.10 0.42 -19.15
N GLU A 51 4.56 -0.37 -20.11
CA GLU A 51 4.31 -1.82 -20.19
C GLU A 51 4.88 -2.55 -18.98
N GLU A 52 6.09 -2.20 -18.57
CA GLU A 52 6.75 -2.77 -17.40
C GLU A 52 5.98 -2.49 -16.11
N VAL A 53 5.62 -1.22 -15.87
CA VAL A 53 4.79 -0.84 -14.71
C VAL A 53 3.44 -1.54 -14.74
N ARG A 54 2.79 -1.63 -15.91
CA ARG A 54 1.49 -2.33 -16.10
C ARG A 54 1.63 -3.82 -15.76
N LEU A 55 2.72 -4.46 -16.18
CA LEU A 55 3.00 -5.87 -15.87
C LEU A 55 3.23 -6.08 -14.37
N ILE A 56 4.03 -5.22 -13.73
CA ILE A 56 4.28 -5.29 -12.28
C ILE A 56 2.98 -5.11 -11.49
N GLN A 57 2.15 -4.15 -11.89
CA GLN A 57 0.83 -3.91 -11.31
C GLN A 57 -0.05 -5.16 -11.39
N ARG A 58 -0.09 -5.82 -12.55
CA ARG A 58 -0.82 -7.08 -12.73
C ARG A 58 -0.31 -8.20 -11.81
N TYR A 59 0.99 -8.27 -11.56
CA TYR A 59 1.55 -9.23 -10.62
C TYR A 59 1.30 -8.85 -9.16
N CYS A 60 1.13 -7.56 -8.82
CA CYS A 60 0.63 -7.15 -7.50
C CYS A 60 -0.81 -7.63 -7.27
N GLU A 61 -1.68 -7.56 -8.29
CA GLU A 61 -3.02 -8.17 -8.23
C GLU A 61 -2.94 -9.69 -8.05
N GLN A 62 -2.02 -10.34 -8.75
CA GLN A 62 -1.80 -11.78 -8.62
C GLN A 62 -1.35 -12.16 -7.20
N VAL A 63 -0.45 -11.39 -6.59
CA VAL A 63 -0.02 -11.55 -5.20
C VAL A 63 -1.23 -11.47 -4.25
N ARG A 64 -2.07 -10.45 -4.41
CA ARG A 64 -3.29 -10.27 -3.58
C ARG A 64 -4.25 -11.46 -3.73
N SER A 65 -4.59 -11.83 -4.97
CA SER A 65 -5.46 -12.97 -5.27
C SER A 65 -4.90 -14.30 -4.73
N THR A 66 -3.58 -14.48 -4.79
CA THR A 66 -2.92 -15.67 -4.24
C THR A 66 -3.00 -15.70 -2.72
N CYS A 67 -2.80 -14.56 -2.04
CA CYS A 67 -3.02 -14.47 -0.59
C CYS A 67 -4.47 -14.77 -0.20
N ASP A 68 -5.45 -14.33 -0.99
CA ASP A 68 -6.87 -14.66 -0.79
C ASP A 68 -7.13 -16.16 -0.92
N PHE A 69 -6.53 -16.80 -1.92
CA PHE A 69 -6.58 -18.26 -2.08
C PHE A 69 -6.01 -19.00 -0.85
N PHE A 70 -4.94 -18.48 -0.25
CA PHE A 70 -4.36 -19.00 0.98
C PHE A 70 -5.10 -18.57 2.26
N LYS A 71 -6.09 -17.66 2.16
CA LYS A 71 -6.78 -17.02 3.30
C LYS A 71 -5.82 -16.30 4.25
N TRP A 72 -4.75 -15.72 3.72
CA TRP A 72 -3.81 -14.94 4.52
C TRP A 72 -4.34 -13.56 4.87
N GLY A 73 -3.93 -13.07 6.04
CA GLY A 73 -4.30 -11.76 6.54
C GLY A 73 -3.78 -10.61 5.66
N ILE A 74 -4.40 -9.44 5.81
CA ILE A 74 -4.07 -8.24 5.03
C ILE A 74 -2.62 -7.78 5.24
N ASN A 75 -2.01 -8.08 6.40
CA ASN A 75 -0.61 -7.77 6.66
C ASN A 75 0.33 -8.52 5.69
N VAL A 76 0.06 -9.81 5.45
CA VAL A 76 0.85 -10.61 4.49
C VAL A 76 0.69 -10.07 3.08
N LYS A 77 -0.55 -9.69 2.69
CA LYS A 77 -0.81 -9.05 1.40
C LYS A 77 0.01 -7.77 1.23
N ALA A 78 -0.04 -6.90 2.23
CA ALA A 78 0.66 -5.62 2.19
C ALA A 78 2.17 -5.81 2.09
N THR A 79 2.75 -6.66 2.93
CA THR A 79 4.19 -6.94 2.91
C THR A 79 4.63 -7.58 1.59
N ALA A 80 3.87 -8.56 1.06
CA ALA A 80 4.19 -9.19 -0.22
C ALA A 80 4.13 -8.20 -1.39
N VAL A 81 3.09 -7.37 -1.47
CA VAL A 81 2.98 -6.35 -2.53
C VAL A 81 4.12 -5.33 -2.41
N GLN A 82 4.44 -4.90 -1.19
CA GLN A 82 5.54 -3.95 -0.97
C GLN A 82 6.90 -4.53 -1.33
N TYR A 83 7.17 -5.78 -1.01
CA TYR A 83 8.39 -6.45 -1.46
C TYR A 83 8.48 -6.51 -2.98
N LEU A 84 7.38 -6.86 -3.65
CA LEU A 84 7.36 -6.93 -5.12
C LEU A 84 7.62 -5.54 -5.74
N LYS A 85 6.92 -4.51 -5.26
CA LYS A 85 7.09 -3.14 -5.75
C LYS A 85 8.50 -2.63 -5.52
N ARG A 86 9.03 -2.80 -4.30
CA ARG A 86 10.41 -2.39 -3.93
C ARG A 86 11.46 -3.11 -4.79
N PHE A 87 11.28 -4.40 -5.05
CA PHE A 87 12.17 -5.19 -5.90
C PHE A 87 12.27 -4.58 -7.32
N TYR A 88 11.14 -4.17 -7.90
CA TYR A 88 11.10 -3.58 -9.25
C TYR A 88 11.40 -2.08 -9.31
N LEU A 89 11.73 -1.44 -8.18
CA LEU A 89 12.32 -0.10 -8.21
C LEU A 89 13.81 -0.12 -8.54
N THR A 90 14.50 -1.24 -8.30
CA THR A 90 15.95 -1.37 -8.54
C THR A 90 16.30 -2.44 -9.58
N ASN A 91 15.33 -3.24 -10.00
CA ASN A 91 15.51 -4.29 -10.98
C ASN A 91 14.41 -4.19 -12.04
N SER A 92 14.72 -4.57 -13.26
CA SER A 92 13.74 -4.61 -14.35
C SER A 92 13.11 -6.00 -14.50
N ALA A 93 11.85 -6.03 -14.94
CA ALA A 93 11.14 -7.23 -15.40
C ALA A 93 11.89 -7.94 -16.53
N MET A 94 12.64 -7.21 -17.37
CA MET A 94 13.48 -7.77 -18.44
C MET A 94 14.66 -8.58 -17.90
N THR A 95 15.11 -8.29 -16.68
CA THR A 95 16.17 -9.07 -16.01
C THR A 95 15.57 -10.18 -15.16
N TYR A 96 14.50 -9.90 -14.42
CA TYR A 96 13.85 -10.88 -13.54
C TYR A 96 12.35 -10.88 -13.82
N PRO A 97 11.81 -11.90 -14.49
CA PRO A 97 10.39 -11.92 -14.82
C PRO A 97 9.49 -11.99 -13.59
N PRO A 98 8.46 -11.13 -13.49
CA PRO A 98 7.52 -11.12 -12.37
C PRO A 98 6.87 -12.46 -12.06
N LYS A 99 6.64 -13.30 -13.08
CA LYS A 99 6.08 -14.66 -12.99
C LYS A 99 6.86 -15.61 -12.08
N GLU A 100 8.17 -15.42 -12.02
CA GLU A 100 9.07 -16.23 -11.18
C GLU A 100 9.22 -15.57 -9.81
N ILE A 101 9.46 -14.26 -9.79
CA ILE A 101 9.76 -13.50 -8.57
C ILE A 101 8.58 -13.45 -7.58
N TYR A 102 7.34 -13.29 -8.05
CA TYR A 102 6.20 -13.08 -7.15
C TYR A 102 5.95 -14.27 -6.20
N LYS A 103 6.30 -15.49 -6.62
CA LYS A 103 6.15 -16.72 -5.83
C LYS A 103 7.06 -16.68 -4.60
N SER A 104 8.32 -16.32 -4.82
CA SER A 104 9.33 -16.22 -3.76
C SER A 104 9.08 -15.02 -2.85
N VAL A 105 8.59 -13.91 -3.41
CA VAL A 105 8.13 -12.75 -2.63
C VAL A 105 6.99 -13.15 -1.68
N LEU A 106 5.98 -13.90 -2.17
CA LEU A 106 4.89 -14.41 -1.35
C LEU A 106 5.39 -15.31 -0.21
N PHE A 107 6.30 -16.22 -0.53
CA PHE A 107 6.88 -17.12 0.47
C PHE A 107 7.67 -16.34 1.53
N LEU A 108 8.53 -15.42 1.12
CA LEU A 108 9.29 -14.55 2.01
C LEU A 108 8.38 -13.71 2.91
N ALA A 109 7.34 -13.09 2.35
CA ALA A 109 6.38 -12.29 3.11
C ALA A 109 5.62 -13.12 4.16
N SER A 110 5.26 -14.36 3.83
CA SER A 110 4.63 -15.27 4.80
C SER A 110 5.54 -15.56 6.00
N LYS A 111 6.86 -15.76 5.76
CA LYS A 111 7.85 -15.94 6.82
C LYS A 111 7.97 -14.69 7.69
N THR A 112 8.06 -13.50 7.08
CA THR A 112 8.28 -12.25 7.82
C THR A 112 7.09 -11.82 8.67
N GLU A 113 5.87 -12.16 8.24
CA GLU A 113 4.63 -11.89 8.99
C GLU A 113 4.25 -13.03 9.95
N GLY A 114 5.11 -14.03 10.13
CA GLY A 114 4.89 -15.13 11.07
C GLY A 114 3.80 -16.12 10.66
N VAL A 115 3.42 -16.17 9.39
CA VAL A 115 2.50 -17.19 8.86
C VAL A 115 3.28 -18.45 8.52
N HIS A 116 3.06 -19.51 9.30
CA HIS A 116 3.76 -20.76 9.11
C HIS A 116 3.14 -21.60 8.00
N MET A 117 3.94 -21.90 6.98
CA MET A 117 3.62 -22.83 5.90
C MET A 117 4.93 -23.41 5.38
N THR A 118 4.98 -24.73 5.22
CA THR A 118 6.18 -25.39 4.72
C THR A 118 6.39 -25.09 3.23
N LEU A 119 7.65 -25.06 2.79
CA LEU A 119 7.99 -24.85 1.38
C LEU A 119 7.32 -25.89 0.47
N GLY A 120 7.31 -27.16 0.88
CA GLY A 120 6.67 -28.24 0.12
C GLY A 120 5.15 -28.11 0.00
N GLU A 121 4.47 -27.61 1.04
CA GLU A 121 3.03 -27.31 0.96
C GLU A 121 2.77 -26.11 0.03
N PHE A 122 3.56 -25.04 0.17
CA PHE A 122 3.43 -23.86 -0.66
C PHE A 122 3.60 -24.19 -2.14
N ALA A 123 4.72 -24.81 -2.49
CA ALA A 123 5.09 -25.22 -3.84
C ALA A 123 3.99 -26.09 -4.49
N ARG A 124 3.44 -27.04 -3.74
CA ARG A 124 2.33 -27.89 -4.18
C ARG A 124 1.07 -27.10 -4.49
N ARG A 125 0.70 -26.15 -3.62
CA ARG A 125 -0.52 -25.35 -3.76
C ARG A 125 -0.45 -24.37 -4.93
N ILE A 126 0.71 -23.77 -5.19
CA ILE A 126 0.92 -22.88 -6.35
C ILE A 126 1.37 -23.60 -7.62
N LYS A 127 1.52 -24.93 -7.58
CA LYS A 127 1.99 -25.78 -8.68
C LYS A 127 3.34 -25.31 -9.26
N SER A 128 4.34 -25.18 -8.39
CA SER A 128 5.72 -24.78 -8.75
C SER A 128 6.74 -25.70 -8.07
N ASN A 129 7.97 -25.75 -8.55
CA ASN A 129 9.04 -26.50 -7.87
C ASN A 129 9.57 -25.71 -6.67
N GLN A 130 10.12 -26.42 -5.69
CA GLN A 130 10.72 -25.80 -4.49
C GLN A 130 12.00 -25.02 -4.84
N GLU A 131 12.83 -25.54 -5.75
CA GLU A 131 14.06 -24.89 -6.20
C GLU A 131 13.77 -23.52 -6.85
N ASP A 132 12.76 -23.44 -7.72
CA ASP A 132 12.36 -22.20 -8.39
C ASP A 132 11.91 -21.10 -7.40
N ILE A 133 11.36 -21.51 -6.25
CA ILE A 133 10.89 -20.59 -5.20
C ILE A 133 12.08 -20.11 -4.35
N LEU A 134 13.05 -20.96 -4.10
CA LEU A 134 14.23 -20.62 -3.28
C LEU A 134 15.27 -19.81 -4.05
N ALA A 135 15.45 -20.10 -5.34
CA ALA A 135 16.49 -19.51 -6.18
C ALA A 135 16.55 -17.97 -6.12
N PRO A 136 15.44 -17.21 -6.31
CA PRO A 136 15.49 -15.76 -6.26
C PRO A 136 15.41 -15.18 -4.83
N GLU A 137 15.24 -15.98 -3.78
CA GLU A 137 14.99 -15.50 -2.41
C GLU A 137 16.11 -14.57 -1.93
N TYR A 138 17.37 -14.95 -2.13
CA TYR A 138 18.51 -14.12 -1.74
C TYR A 138 18.59 -12.82 -2.55
N LYS A 139 18.37 -12.88 -3.87
CA LYS A 139 18.36 -11.70 -4.74
C LYS A 139 17.24 -10.73 -4.37
N ILE A 140 16.08 -11.25 -3.97
CA ILE A 140 14.96 -10.43 -3.46
C ILE A 140 15.41 -9.70 -2.20
N ILE A 141 15.93 -10.41 -1.20
CA ILE A 141 16.38 -9.81 0.07
C ILE A 141 17.47 -8.74 -0.17
N GLN A 142 18.44 -9.00 -1.05
CA GLN A 142 19.45 -8.03 -1.45
C GLN A 142 18.83 -6.77 -2.07
N SER A 143 17.87 -6.94 -2.98
CA SER A 143 17.17 -5.81 -3.63
C SER A 143 16.32 -5.01 -2.63
N LEU A 144 15.77 -5.68 -1.63
CA LEU A 144 15.10 -5.05 -0.49
C LEU A 144 16.08 -4.42 0.50
N ARG A 145 17.39 -4.41 0.21
CA ARG A 145 18.45 -3.88 1.07
C ARG A 145 18.40 -4.47 2.49
N PHE A 146 17.97 -5.73 2.62
CA PHE A 146 17.74 -6.42 3.90
C PHE A 146 16.72 -5.71 4.82
N THR A 147 15.84 -4.88 4.26
CA THR A 147 14.83 -4.12 5.03
C THR A 147 13.45 -4.76 4.91
N LEU A 148 13.24 -5.76 5.75
CA LEU A 148 12.02 -6.59 5.79
C LEU A 148 10.88 -5.97 6.63
N ASP A 149 11.18 -4.98 7.46
CA ASP A 149 10.14 -4.27 8.23
C ASP A 149 9.32 -3.36 7.30
N VAL A 150 8.04 -3.68 7.15
CA VAL A 150 7.05 -2.88 6.40
C VAL A 150 6.03 -2.32 7.40
N ARG A 151 6.03 -1.00 7.58
CA ARG A 151 5.08 -0.28 8.41
C ARG A 151 3.75 -0.16 7.66
N GLN A 152 2.72 -0.76 8.24
CA GLN A 152 1.39 -0.86 7.66
C GLN A 152 0.35 -0.01 8.41
N PRO A 153 -0.68 0.51 7.72
CA PRO A 153 -1.67 1.42 8.29
C PRO A 153 -2.75 0.73 9.15
N PHE A 154 -2.89 -0.60 9.09
CA PHE A 154 -4.02 -1.33 9.68
C PHE A 154 -4.13 -1.22 11.21
N ARG A 155 -2.98 -1.23 11.90
CA ARG A 155 -2.95 -1.07 13.36
C ARG A 155 -3.34 0.34 13.77
N GLY A 156 -2.89 1.35 13.03
CA GLY A 156 -3.27 2.74 13.24
C GLY A 156 -4.76 2.97 13.03
N LEU A 157 -5.32 2.41 11.96
CA LEU A 157 -6.77 2.45 11.69
C LEU A 157 -7.58 1.80 12.83
N ARG A 158 -7.13 0.63 13.33
CA ARG A 158 -7.79 -0.03 14.46
C ARG A 158 -7.66 0.80 15.75
N GLY A 159 -6.53 1.46 15.97
CA GLY A 159 -6.32 2.38 17.10
C GLY A 159 -7.32 3.55 17.05
N ALA A 160 -7.44 4.21 15.89
CA ALA A 160 -8.40 5.29 15.69
C ALA A 160 -9.86 4.81 15.92
N LEU A 161 -10.21 3.60 15.47
CA LEU A 161 -11.51 3.00 15.78
C LEU A 161 -11.72 2.86 17.29
N MET A 162 -10.76 2.29 18.03
CA MET A 162 -10.91 2.11 19.49
C MET A 162 -11.09 3.45 20.21
N GLU A 163 -10.36 4.49 19.80
CA GLU A 163 -10.54 5.83 20.37
C GLU A 163 -11.93 6.41 20.08
N LEU A 164 -12.42 6.28 18.83
CA LEU A 164 -13.75 6.72 18.45
C LEU A 164 -14.86 5.95 19.18
N LEU A 165 -14.69 4.64 19.40
CA LEU A 165 -15.62 3.83 20.18
C LEU A 165 -15.63 4.25 21.66
N ASN A 166 -14.47 4.47 22.27
CA ASN A 166 -14.41 4.96 23.65
C ASN A 166 -15.12 6.33 23.79
N ILE A 167 -15.02 7.20 22.78
CA ILE A 167 -15.76 8.47 22.74
C ILE A 167 -17.27 8.22 22.61
N ALA A 168 -17.69 7.31 21.72
CA ALA A 168 -19.10 6.94 21.55
C ALA A 168 -19.70 6.34 22.82
N ASP A 169 -18.92 5.60 23.60
CA ASP A 169 -19.32 4.98 24.87
C ASP A 169 -19.20 5.93 26.08
N GLY A 170 -18.71 7.17 25.89
CA GLY A 170 -18.50 8.14 26.98
C GLY A 170 -17.31 7.79 27.90
N SER A 171 -16.46 6.86 27.50
CA SER A 171 -15.26 6.39 28.23
C SER A 171 -13.95 6.99 27.70
N ALA A 172 -14.02 8.12 26.99
CA ALA A 172 -12.86 8.80 26.41
C ALA A 172 -11.78 9.07 27.48
N SER A 173 -10.55 8.63 27.19
CA SER A 173 -9.39 8.89 28.06
C SER A 173 -8.88 10.31 27.81
N ILE A 174 -9.32 11.26 28.64
CA ILE A 174 -8.90 12.66 28.59
C ILE A 174 -7.96 12.94 29.76
N LEU A 175 -6.95 13.79 29.57
CA LEU A 175 -6.11 14.27 30.67
C LEU A 175 -6.97 15.04 31.69
N PRO A 176 -6.78 14.83 33.02
CA PRO A 176 -7.57 15.50 34.04
C PRO A 176 -7.57 17.03 33.86
N ASN A 177 -8.75 17.66 33.95
CA ASN A 177 -8.97 19.12 33.85
C ASN A 177 -8.71 19.77 32.47
N THR A 178 -8.74 19.00 31.38
CA THR A 178 -8.71 19.57 30.02
C THR A 178 -10.13 19.56 29.44
N PRO A 179 -10.73 20.71 29.08
CA PRO A 179 -11.97 20.71 28.29
C PRO A 179 -11.68 20.15 26.89
N PRO A 180 -12.61 19.43 26.24
CA PRO A 180 -14.00 19.11 26.62
C PRO A 180 -14.15 17.88 27.55
N SER A 181 -15.31 17.73 28.22
CA SER A 181 -15.61 16.53 29.04
C SER A 181 -15.94 15.31 28.17
N PRO A 182 -15.85 14.07 28.69
CA PRO A 182 -16.23 12.87 27.93
C PRO A 182 -17.67 12.90 27.40
N ALA A 183 -18.61 13.49 28.16
CA ALA A 183 -20.00 13.65 27.75
C ALA A 183 -20.13 14.66 26.59
N ASP A 184 -19.38 15.76 26.63
CA ASP A 184 -19.38 16.75 25.55
C ASP A 184 -18.82 16.14 24.24
N LEU A 185 -17.78 15.30 24.34
CA LEU A 185 -17.23 14.58 23.19
C LEU A 185 -18.21 13.57 22.60
N GLN A 186 -18.90 12.82 23.46
CA GLN A 186 -19.93 11.87 23.06
C GLN A 186 -21.07 12.61 22.34
N GLN A 187 -21.54 13.72 22.90
CA GLN A 187 -22.58 14.55 22.29
C GLN A 187 -22.10 15.10 20.95
N SER A 188 -20.87 15.64 20.88
CA SER A 188 -20.28 16.16 19.65
C SER A 188 -20.23 15.10 18.56
N LEU A 189 -19.73 13.89 18.87
CA LEU A 189 -19.68 12.76 17.94
C LEU A 189 -21.08 12.34 17.45
N SER A 190 -22.06 12.29 18.36
CA SER A 190 -23.45 11.94 18.03
C SER A 190 -24.16 12.98 17.15
N SER A 191 -23.75 14.25 17.27
CA SER A 191 -24.31 15.39 16.55
C SER A 191 -23.66 15.63 15.18
N LEU A 192 -22.63 14.86 14.82
CA LEU A 192 -21.94 15.02 13.55
C LEU A 192 -22.90 14.85 12.37
N PRO A 193 -22.72 15.63 11.29
CA PRO A 193 -23.54 15.53 10.10
C PRO A 193 -23.45 14.11 9.49
N PRO A 194 -24.43 13.73 8.63
CA PRO A 194 -24.40 12.44 7.97
C PRO A 194 -23.07 12.23 7.22
N PRO A 195 -22.63 10.97 7.04
CA PRO A 195 -21.39 10.66 6.35
C PRO A 195 -21.40 11.30 4.96
N SER A 196 -20.35 12.05 4.67
CA SER A 196 -20.09 12.61 3.35
C SER A 196 -18.68 12.23 2.93
N SER A 197 -18.54 11.88 1.65
CA SER A 197 -17.24 11.78 1.00
C SER A 197 -16.91 13.14 0.37
N PRO A 198 -15.62 13.51 0.25
CA PRO A 198 -15.23 14.80 -0.31
C PRO A 198 -15.69 14.96 -1.77
N SER A 199 -16.08 16.17 -2.15
CA SER A 199 -16.63 16.50 -3.48
C SER A 199 -15.67 16.29 -4.65
N TYR A 200 -14.36 16.23 -4.37
CA TYR A 200 -13.28 16.00 -5.34
C TYR A 200 -12.90 14.52 -5.49
N ALA A 201 -13.47 13.62 -4.69
CA ALA A 201 -13.31 12.19 -4.96
C ALA A 201 -14.04 11.85 -6.27
N PRO A 202 -13.41 11.19 -7.26
CA PRO A 202 -14.15 10.57 -8.35
C PRO A 202 -15.25 9.68 -7.75
N PRO A 203 -16.42 9.50 -8.42
CA PRO A 203 -17.54 8.73 -7.88
C PRO A 203 -17.00 7.40 -7.36
N SER A 204 -16.88 7.31 -6.04
CA SER A 204 -16.13 6.26 -5.40
C SER A 204 -16.84 4.95 -5.68
N THR A 205 -16.10 3.94 -6.12
CA THR A 205 -16.62 2.56 -6.20
C THR A 205 -17.00 2.04 -4.81
N LEU A 206 -16.50 2.68 -3.76
CA LEU A 206 -17.03 2.59 -2.40
C LEU A 206 -18.37 3.34 -2.36
N SER A 207 -19.47 2.58 -2.33
CA SER A 207 -20.79 3.16 -2.10
C SER A 207 -20.78 3.95 -0.79
N PRO A 208 -21.14 5.25 -0.80
CA PRO A 208 -21.22 6.03 0.43
C PRO A 208 -22.16 5.34 1.41
N TRP A 209 -21.69 5.09 2.63
CA TRP A 209 -22.52 4.55 3.69
C TRP A 209 -23.63 5.56 4.02
N LYS A 210 -24.89 5.17 3.81
CA LYS A 210 -26.08 6.00 4.07
C LYS A 210 -26.92 5.38 5.19
N PRO A 211 -26.63 5.67 6.46
CA PRO A 211 -27.47 5.21 7.56
C PRO A 211 -28.76 6.04 7.66
N THR A 212 -29.87 5.38 7.97
CA THR A 212 -31.06 6.01 8.57
C THR A 212 -30.90 6.00 10.10
N GLN A 213 -31.18 7.13 10.77
CA GLN A 213 -30.91 7.35 12.21
C GLN A 213 -31.56 6.33 13.18
N PRO A 214 -31.06 6.22 14.44
CA PRO A 214 -29.84 6.82 15.03
C PRO A 214 -28.58 5.99 14.72
N LEU A 215 -27.38 6.50 15.00
CA LEU A 215 -26.08 5.91 14.63
C LEU A 215 -25.38 5.17 15.80
N PRO A 216 -25.77 3.94 16.18
CA PRO A 216 -24.95 3.10 17.05
C PRO A 216 -23.68 2.57 16.37
N ASP A 217 -23.61 2.55 15.03
CA ASP A 217 -22.55 1.82 14.30
C ASP A 217 -21.67 2.69 13.37
N ARG A 218 -21.66 4.01 13.56
CA ARG A 218 -20.88 4.96 12.72
C ARG A 218 -19.41 4.60 12.62
N CYS A 219 -18.79 4.40 13.76
CA CYS A 219 -17.36 4.17 13.86
C CYS A 219 -16.96 2.87 13.16
N HIS A 220 -17.75 1.81 13.32
CA HIS A 220 -17.54 0.54 12.63
C HIS A 220 -17.77 0.62 11.14
N ALA A 221 -18.81 1.33 10.68
CA ALA A 221 -19.05 1.53 9.26
C ALA A 221 -17.92 2.33 8.58
N ALA A 222 -17.48 3.41 9.22
CA ALA A 222 -16.33 4.21 8.76
C ALA A 222 -15.05 3.36 8.73
N TYR A 223 -14.80 2.55 9.76
CA TYR A 223 -13.68 1.60 9.80
C TYR A 223 -13.76 0.56 8.68
N ALA A 224 -14.92 -0.05 8.45
CA ALA A 224 -15.11 -1.05 7.41
C ALA A 224 -14.85 -0.48 6.02
N SER A 225 -15.38 0.71 5.73
CA SER A 225 -15.14 1.43 4.49
C SER A 225 -13.67 1.82 4.31
N ALA A 226 -13.04 2.39 5.35
CA ALA A 226 -11.62 2.73 5.33
C ALA A 226 -10.72 1.49 5.12
N ARG A 227 -11.09 0.35 5.69
CA ARG A 227 -10.36 -0.91 5.49
C ARG A 227 -10.42 -1.40 4.04
N LEU A 228 -11.52 -1.17 3.32
CA LEU A 228 -11.60 -1.47 1.88
C LEU A 228 -10.66 -0.58 1.08
N ALA A 229 -10.57 0.72 1.42
CA ALA A 229 -9.63 1.64 0.79
C ALA A 229 -8.15 1.26 1.03
N LEU A 230 -7.84 0.63 2.17
CA LEU A 230 -6.49 0.16 2.50
C LEU A 230 -6.12 -1.22 1.92
N ASP A 231 -7.03 -1.91 1.23
CA ASP A 231 -6.72 -3.14 0.48
C ASP A 231 -6.33 -2.83 -0.97
N ALA A 232 -7.22 -3.04 -1.95
CA ALA A 232 -6.87 -2.85 -3.36
C ALA A 232 -6.30 -1.45 -3.67
N PRO A 233 -6.96 -0.36 -3.24
CA PRO A 233 -6.52 0.97 -3.62
C PRO A 233 -5.14 1.30 -3.05
N ALA A 234 -4.89 1.05 -1.76
CA ALA A 234 -3.59 1.35 -1.16
C ALA A 234 -2.47 0.41 -1.62
N LEU A 235 -2.77 -0.87 -1.87
CA LEU A 235 -1.74 -1.84 -2.27
C LEU A 235 -1.38 -1.71 -3.76
N LEU A 236 -2.33 -1.34 -4.61
CA LEU A 236 -2.10 -1.25 -6.05
C LEU A 236 -1.63 0.14 -6.48
N THR A 237 -1.87 1.20 -5.72
CA THR A 237 -1.30 2.53 -6.00
C THR A 237 0.06 2.72 -5.32
N ASP A 238 0.74 3.84 -5.61
CA ASP A 238 2.07 4.14 -5.07
C ASP A 238 2.04 4.84 -3.70
N VAL A 239 0.89 4.88 -3.05
CA VAL A 239 0.69 5.64 -1.80
C VAL A 239 1.66 5.24 -0.67
N TYR A 240 2.12 3.99 -0.61
CA TYR A 240 3.11 3.57 0.40
C TYR A 240 4.51 4.16 0.20
N PHE A 241 4.84 4.60 -1.02
CA PHE A 241 6.09 5.29 -1.32
C PHE A 241 6.02 6.79 -1.05
N LEU A 242 4.81 7.35 -1.03
CA LEU A 242 4.58 8.80 -0.99
C LEU A 242 4.07 9.29 0.36
N PHE A 243 3.38 8.43 1.11
CA PHE A 243 2.70 8.78 2.34
C PHE A 243 3.06 7.83 3.48
N THR A 244 3.03 8.37 4.69
CA THR A 244 3.26 7.61 5.93
C THR A 244 2.05 6.76 6.30
N PRO A 245 2.21 5.66 7.07
CA PRO A 245 1.09 4.84 7.50
C PRO A 245 -0.03 5.61 8.21
N PRO A 246 0.26 6.63 9.06
CA PRO A 246 -0.78 7.50 9.59
C PRO A 246 -1.55 8.29 8.54
N GLN A 247 -0.85 8.89 7.59
CA GLN A 247 -1.49 9.60 6.47
C GLN A 247 -2.38 8.64 5.66
N LEU A 248 -1.93 7.41 5.39
CA LEU A 248 -2.72 6.40 4.67
C LEU A 248 -4.04 6.09 5.37
N TYR A 249 -4.04 5.76 6.67
CA TYR A 249 -5.30 5.40 7.33
C TYR A 249 -6.20 6.61 7.57
N LEU A 250 -5.63 7.81 7.81
CA LEU A 250 -6.41 9.03 7.95
C LEU A 250 -7.06 9.42 6.62
N SER A 251 -6.36 9.27 5.49
CA SER A 251 -6.94 9.47 4.16
C SER A 251 -7.99 8.42 3.81
N ALA A 252 -7.80 7.16 4.24
CA ALA A 252 -8.84 6.15 4.11
C ALA A 252 -10.09 6.50 4.94
N LEU A 253 -9.91 7.05 6.14
CA LEU A 253 -11.00 7.56 6.98
C LEU A 253 -11.66 8.80 6.36
N LEU A 254 -10.89 9.69 5.73
CA LEU A 254 -11.40 10.86 4.97
C LEU A 254 -12.37 10.42 3.88
N LEU A 255 -12.00 9.38 3.12
CA LEU A 255 -12.85 8.83 2.05
C LEU A 255 -14.11 8.17 2.60
N ALA A 256 -14.00 7.51 3.76
CA ALA A 256 -15.09 6.81 4.40
C ALA A 256 -16.12 7.75 5.05
N ASP A 257 -15.65 8.76 5.78
CA ASP A 257 -16.48 9.68 6.56
C ASP A 257 -15.68 10.94 6.93
N GLN A 258 -15.76 11.96 6.06
CA GLN A 258 -15.04 13.23 6.27
C GLN A 258 -15.40 13.91 7.61
N PRO A 259 -16.67 14.06 8.01
CA PRO A 259 -17.00 14.63 9.31
C PRO A 259 -16.38 13.91 10.51
N THR A 260 -16.32 12.57 10.48
CA THR A 260 -15.67 11.78 11.53
C THR A 260 -14.18 12.05 11.60
N LEU A 261 -13.50 12.16 10.45
CA LEU A 261 -12.08 12.51 10.43
C LEU A 261 -11.83 13.93 10.94
N GLU A 262 -12.63 14.91 10.51
CA GLU A 262 -12.48 16.30 10.94
C GLU A 262 -12.65 16.44 12.45
N PHE A 263 -13.66 15.75 13.00
CA PHE A 263 -13.83 15.61 14.45
C PHE A 263 -12.57 14.99 15.09
N TYR A 264 -12.11 13.84 14.58
CA TYR A 264 -10.95 13.14 15.13
C TYR A 264 -9.68 14.00 15.11
N LEU A 265 -9.42 14.74 14.03
CA LEU A 265 -8.28 15.65 13.92
C LEU A 265 -8.38 16.82 14.90
N SER A 266 -9.58 17.36 15.12
CA SER A 266 -9.80 18.44 16.09
C SER A 266 -9.44 18.06 17.53
N LEU A 267 -9.53 16.76 17.86
CA LEU A 267 -9.12 16.24 19.17
C LEU A 267 -7.60 16.11 19.32
N LYS A 268 -6.90 15.86 18.21
CA LYS A 268 -5.46 15.60 18.20
C LYS A 268 -4.64 16.87 18.00
N ILE A 269 -5.18 17.82 17.24
CA ILE A 269 -4.52 19.07 16.87
C ILE A 269 -5.38 20.22 17.40
N PRO A 270 -5.01 20.84 18.54
CA PRO A 270 -5.79 21.94 19.10
C PRO A 270 -5.82 23.15 18.16
N PRO A 271 -6.89 23.96 18.20
CA PRO A 271 -7.03 25.13 17.35
C PRO A 271 -5.94 26.17 17.63
N ALA A 272 -5.66 27.02 16.64
CA ALA A 272 -4.69 28.10 16.78
C ALA A 272 -5.04 29.00 17.97
N SER A 273 -4.03 29.26 18.79
CA SER A 273 -4.06 30.28 19.83
C SER A 273 -3.10 31.40 19.42
N PRO A 274 -3.26 32.64 19.93
CA PRO A 274 -2.30 33.73 19.67
C PRO A 274 -0.84 33.35 19.97
N ASP A 275 -0.61 32.38 20.86
CA ASP A 275 0.72 31.86 21.20
C ASP A 275 1.23 30.72 20.28
N ARG A 276 0.36 30.14 19.43
CA ARG A 276 0.69 29.02 18.52
C ARG A 276 0.03 29.17 17.13
N PRO A 277 0.42 30.18 16.33
CA PRO A 277 -0.09 30.36 14.98
C PRO A 277 0.33 29.20 14.04
N SER A 278 1.45 28.53 14.29
CA SER A 278 1.93 27.41 13.46
C SER A 278 1.02 26.18 13.48
N SER A 279 0.11 26.05 14.47
CA SER A 279 -0.81 24.92 14.58
C SER A 279 -1.90 24.95 13.51
N SER A 280 -2.37 26.13 13.07
CA SER A 280 -3.32 26.22 11.96
C SER A 280 -2.66 25.90 10.63
N ASP A 281 -1.44 26.38 10.41
CA ASP A 281 -0.70 26.14 9.17
C ASP A 281 -0.35 24.65 9.04
N LEU A 282 0.08 24.02 10.14
CA LEU A 282 0.33 22.59 10.18
C LEU A 282 -0.95 21.78 9.91
N LEU A 283 -2.09 22.15 10.51
CA LEU A 283 -3.36 21.47 10.25
C LEU A 283 -3.78 21.60 8.77
N ALA A 284 -3.58 22.77 8.16
CA ALA A 284 -3.84 22.98 6.74
C ALA A 284 -2.96 22.09 5.86
N GLN A 285 -1.65 22.03 6.13
CA GLN A 285 -0.71 21.15 5.42
C GLN A 285 -1.05 19.67 5.57
N ILE A 286 -1.43 19.25 6.79
CA ILE A 286 -1.88 17.87 7.04
C ILE A 286 -3.13 17.58 6.19
N LYS A 287 -4.15 18.44 6.24
CA LYS A 287 -5.37 18.26 5.44
C LYS A 287 -5.08 18.18 3.95
N GLU A 288 -4.22 19.04 3.42
CA GLU A 288 -3.80 19.01 2.02
C GLU A 288 -3.11 17.69 1.66
N THR A 289 -2.19 17.22 2.51
CA THR A 289 -1.51 15.93 2.34
C THR A 289 -2.51 14.77 2.36
N LEU A 290 -3.46 14.79 3.29
CA LEU A 290 -4.50 13.76 3.41
C LEU A 290 -5.42 13.75 2.19
N THR A 291 -5.79 14.93 1.66
CA THR A 291 -6.56 15.08 0.43
C THR A 291 -5.81 14.52 -0.77
N SER A 292 -4.52 14.84 -0.93
CA SER A 292 -3.68 14.30 -2.01
C SER A 292 -3.61 12.76 -1.97
N CYS A 293 -3.37 12.19 -0.79
CA CYS A 293 -3.38 10.74 -0.61
C CYS A 293 -4.78 10.13 -0.87
N ALA A 294 -5.85 10.78 -0.44
CA ALA A 294 -7.21 10.32 -0.66
C ALA A 294 -7.59 10.32 -2.15
N ILE A 295 -7.16 11.33 -2.91
CA ILE A 295 -7.34 11.39 -4.37
C ILE A 295 -6.62 10.21 -5.04
N MET A 296 -5.37 9.91 -4.63
CA MET A 296 -4.63 8.78 -5.20
C MET A 296 -5.26 7.42 -4.87
N LEU A 297 -5.79 7.25 -3.65
CA LEU A 297 -6.56 6.06 -3.29
C LEU A 297 -7.84 5.96 -4.14
N ALA A 298 -8.57 7.06 -4.32
CA ALA A 298 -9.82 7.09 -5.07
C ALA A 298 -9.61 6.94 -6.58
N SER A 299 -8.44 7.31 -7.13
CA SER A 299 -8.12 7.11 -8.55
C SER A 299 -7.84 5.66 -8.93
N HIS A 300 -7.87 4.73 -7.98
CA HIS A 300 -7.71 3.31 -8.28
C HIS A 300 -8.87 2.77 -9.12
N GLU A 301 -8.58 2.37 -10.35
CA GLU A 301 -9.54 1.69 -11.21
C GLU A 301 -9.82 0.27 -10.73
N THR A 302 -11.10 -0.12 -10.69
CA THR A 302 -11.52 -1.49 -10.30
C THR A 302 -11.40 -2.50 -11.43
N ASN A 303 -11.19 -2.05 -12.65
CA ASN A 303 -11.00 -2.94 -13.80
C ASN A 303 -9.62 -3.61 -13.71
N PRO A 304 -9.51 -4.88 -14.10
CA PRO A 304 -8.22 -5.55 -14.14
C PRO A 304 -7.28 -4.78 -15.05
N VAL A 305 -6.07 -4.51 -14.57
CA VAL A 305 -5.08 -3.68 -15.26
C VAL A 305 -4.75 -4.23 -16.66
N MET A 306 -4.83 -5.55 -16.84
CA MET A 306 -4.73 -6.21 -18.14
C MET A 306 -5.48 -7.55 -18.15
N THR A 307 -5.93 -7.94 -19.33
CA THR A 307 -6.53 -9.25 -19.58
C THR A 307 -5.49 -10.37 -19.53
N LYS A 308 -5.94 -11.62 -19.48
CA LYS A 308 -5.05 -12.79 -19.51
C LYS A 308 -4.26 -12.88 -20.82
N ASP A 309 -4.89 -12.50 -21.94
CA ASP A 309 -4.31 -12.59 -23.28
C ASP A 309 -3.28 -11.48 -23.50
N GLU A 310 -3.59 -10.24 -23.08
CA GLU A 310 -2.61 -9.14 -23.09
C GLU A 310 -1.38 -9.47 -22.24
N ARG A 311 -1.60 -10.06 -21.05
CA ARG A 311 -0.49 -10.51 -20.19
C ARG A 311 0.35 -11.58 -20.88
N ALA A 312 -0.28 -12.56 -21.50
CA ALA A 312 0.43 -13.65 -22.18
C ALA A 312 1.27 -13.11 -23.35
N ALA A 313 0.73 -12.16 -24.13
CA ALA A 313 1.46 -11.50 -25.22
C ALA A 313 2.66 -10.67 -24.70
N LEU A 314 2.48 -9.95 -23.58
CA LEU A 314 3.57 -9.24 -22.91
C LEU A 314 4.65 -10.18 -22.38
N GLU A 315 4.27 -11.32 -21.79
CA GLU A 315 5.22 -12.35 -21.33
C GLU A 315 5.99 -12.97 -22.50
N GLU A 316 5.35 -13.25 -23.62
CA GLU A 316 6.02 -13.78 -24.81
C GLU A 316 7.04 -12.79 -25.39
N ARG A 317 6.71 -11.50 -25.40
CA ARG A 317 7.67 -10.43 -25.76
C ARG A 317 8.81 -10.32 -24.75
N LEU A 318 8.49 -10.41 -23.47
CA LEU A 318 9.47 -10.38 -22.39
C LEU A 318 10.49 -11.51 -22.52
N ASP A 319 10.05 -12.73 -22.84
CA ASP A 319 10.93 -13.88 -23.01
C ASP A 319 11.93 -13.72 -24.18
N LYS A 320 11.58 -12.91 -25.20
CA LYS A 320 12.47 -12.60 -26.34
C LYS A 320 13.57 -11.60 -25.97
N CYS A 321 13.33 -10.73 -24.99
CA CYS A 321 14.29 -9.70 -24.55
C CYS A 321 14.96 -9.98 -23.20
N ARG A 322 14.60 -11.10 -22.57
CA ARG A 322 15.10 -11.51 -21.25
C ARG A 322 16.62 -11.65 -21.25
N ASP A 323 17.25 -11.11 -20.20
CA ASP A 323 18.68 -11.24 -19.97
C ASP A 323 19.10 -12.73 -19.92
N PRO A 324 19.98 -13.19 -20.83
CA PRO A 324 20.41 -14.59 -20.89
C PRO A 324 21.07 -15.07 -19.60
N SER A 325 21.76 -14.18 -18.89
CA SER A 325 22.51 -14.51 -17.67
C SER A 325 21.61 -14.88 -16.50
N THR A 326 20.36 -14.41 -16.50
CA THR A 326 19.39 -14.60 -15.40
C THR A 326 18.24 -15.54 -15.79
N ARG A 327 18.38 -16.31 -16.87
CA ARG A 327 17.38 -17.31 -17.29
C ARG A 327 17.34 -18.51 -16.36
N ASP A 328 18.48 -18.93 -15.85
CA ASP A 328 18.59 -20.06 -14.91
C ASP A 328 18.95 -19.57 -13.51
N LEU A 329 17.94 -19.03 -12.80
CA LEU A 329 18.12 -18.57 -11.42
C LEU A 329 18.50 -19.73 -10.48
N VAL A 330 18.07 -20.96 -10.79
CA VAL A 330 18.38 -22.15 -10.00
C VAL A 330 19.86 -22.50 -10.15
N GLY A 331 20.37 -22.55 -11.38
CA GLY A 331 21.78 -22.77 -11.67
C GLY A 331 22.69 -21.70 -11.07
N MET A 332 22.27 -20.43 -11.05
CA MET A 332 23.02 -19.35 -10.39
C MET A 332 23.11 -19.48 -8.86
N SER A 333 22.16 -20.21 -8.26
CA SER A 333 22.08 -20.38 -6.79
C SER A 333 22.87 -21.59 -6.26
N LYS A 334 23.33 -22.47 -7.16
CA LYS A 334 24.12 -23.68 -6.86
C LYS A 334 25.61 -23.38 -6.89
#